data_AF-A0AA42NMZ1-F1
#
_entry.id   AF-A0AA42NMZ1-F1
#
_cell.length_a   1.000
_cell.length_b   1.000
_cell.length_c   1.000
_cell.angle_alpha   90.00
_cell.angle_beta   90.00
_cell.angle_gamma   90.00
#
_symmetry.space_group_name_H-M   'P 1'
#
loop_
_entity.id
_entity.type
_entity.pdbx_description
1 polymer ?
#
loop_
_entity_poly.entity_id
_entity_poly.type
_entity_poly.pdbx_seq_one_letter_code
_entity_poly.pdbx_strand_id
1 'polypeptide(L)' 'MKHAIALLFSALLQGCTVIQSAQWAVSRYCGLPEPARSVNREAVALALAPNRLHVDCAGDQ' A
#
# COMPACT_ATOMS: atom_id res chain seq x y z
N MET A 1 -17.24 30.55 0.35
CA MET A 1 -17.59 29.56 -0.69
C MET A 1 -16.42 29.22 -1.63
N LYS A 2 -15.71 30.20 -2.22
CA LYS A 2 -14.53 29.94 -3.07
C LYS A 2 -13.43 29.08 -2.42
N HIS A 3 -13.08 29.36 -1.16
CA HIS A 3 -12.07 28.57 -0.44
C HIS A 3 -12.52 27.14 -0.11
N ALA A 4 -13.82 26.94 0.15
CA ALA A 4 -14.38 25.62 0.41
C ALA A 4 -14.34 24.74 -0.85
N ILE A 5 -14.61 25.32 -2.02
CA ILE A 5 -14.50 24.63 -3.32
C ILE A 5 -13.04 24.26 -3.59
N ALA A 6 -12.09 25.16 -3.37
CA ALA A 6 -10.66 24.88 -3.55
C ALA A 6 -10.17 23.73 -2.66
N LEU A 7 -10.56 23.71 -1.37
CA LEU A 7 -10.21 22.63 -0.44
C LEU A 7 -10.83 21.28 -0.84
N LEU A 8 -12.07 21.29 -1.32
CA LEU A 8 -12.73 20.07 -1.79
C LEU A 8 -12.02 19.48 -3.02
N PHE A 9 -11.62 20.34 -3.96
CA PHE A 9 -10.83 19.92 -5.13
C PHE A 9 -9.46 19.35 -4.73
N SER A 10 -8.77 19.98 -3.78
CA SER A 10 -7.49 19.47 -3.26
C SER A 10 -7.64 18.09 -2.60
N ALA A 11 -8.69 17.87 -1.83
CA ALA A 11 -8.97 16.58 -1.19
C ALA A 11 -9.29 15.48 -2.23
N LEU A 12 -10.04 15.81 -3.29
CA LEU A 12 -10.34 14.88 -4.38
C LEU A 12 -9.07 14.51 -5.18
N LEU A 13 -8.18 15.47 -5.42
CA LEU A 13 -6.88 15.23 -6.06
C LEU A 13 -5.97 14.32 -5.23
N GLN A 14 -6.02 14.43 -3.90
CA GLN A 14 -5.23 13.57 -3.00
C GLN A 14 -5.68 12.11 -3.10
N GLY A 15 -6.99 11.85 -3.23
CA GLY A 15 -7.54 10.50 -3.37
C GLY A 15 -6.94 9.72 -4.55
N CYS A 16 -6.80 10.37 -5.71
CA CYS A 16 -6.16 9.75 -6.88
C CYS A 16 -4.69 9.41 -6.62
N THR A 17 -3.94 10.33 -6.00
CA THR A 17 -2.51 10.13 -5.72
C THR A 17 -2.25 9.03 -4.68
N VAL A 18 -3.12 8.88 -3.69
CA VAL A 18 -3.02 7.82 -2.67
C VAL A 18 -3.27 6.45 -3.29
N ILE A 19 -4.29 6.31 -4.13
CA ILE A 19 -4.57 5.04 -4.81
C ILE A 19 -3.43 4.66 -5.76
N GLN A 20 -2.92 5.62 -6.53
CA GLN A 20 -1.81 5.38 -7.47
C GLN A 20 -0.52 4.97 -6.74
N SER A 21 -0.18 5.65 -5.64
CA SER A 21 1.00 5.30 -4.84
C SER A 21 0.87 3.94 -4.17
N ALA A 22 -0.31 3.60 -3.65
CA ALA A 22 -0.58 2.27 -3.10
C ALA A 22 -0.45 1.18 -4.17
N GLN A 23 -1.04 1.39 -5.35
CA GLN A 23 -0.92 0.46 -6.49
C GLN A 23 0.54 0.27 -6.91
N TRP A 24 1.30 1.37 -7.02
CA TRP A 24 2.71 1.31 -7.37
C TRP A 24 3.54 0.56 -6.33
N ALA A 25 3.32 0.83 -5.04
CA ALA A 25 4.03 0.18 -3.95
C ALA A 25 3.73 -1.33 -3.90
N VAL A 26 2.45 -1.72 -4.02
CA VAL A 26 2.04 -3.13 -4.07
C VAL A 26 2.63 -3.81 -5.29
N SER A 27 2.60 -3.18 -6.47
CA SER A 27 3.20 -3.73 -7.70
C SER A 27 4.70 -3.96 -7.54
N ARG A 28 5.44 -3.02 -6.92
CA ARG A 28 6.87 -3.18 -6.65
C ARG A 28 7.14 -4.30 -5.65
N TYR A 29 6.37 -4.39 -4.57
CA TYR A 29 6.49 -5.46 -3.60
C TYR A 29 6.23 -6.83 -4.22
N CYS A 30 5.13 -6.98 -4.97
CA CYS A 30 4.75 -8.24 -5.62
C CYS A 30 5.67 -8.63 -6.80
N GLY A 31 6.39 -7.67 -7.39
CA GLY A 31 7.41 -7.95 -8.41
C GLY A 31 8.72 -8.52 -7.88
N LEU A 32 8.95 -8.50 -6.55
CA LEU A 32 10.13 -9.13 -5.95
C LEU A 32 10.01 -10.66 -5.96
N PRO A 33 11.10 -11.44 -5.91
CA PRO A 33 11.03 -12.89 -5.75
C PRO A 33 10.33 -13.33 -4.45
N GLU A 34 9.66 -14.48 -4.45
CA GLU A 34 8.98 -15.03 -3.26
C GLU A 34 9.88 -15.08 -2.02
N PRO A 35 11.15 -15.55 -2.09
CA PRO A 35 12.01 -15.58 -0.91
C PRO A 35 12.31 -14.21 -0.30
N ALA A 36 12.33 -13.15 -1.11
CA ALA A 36 12.51 -11.80 -0.60
C ALA A 36 11.25 -11.29 0.12
N ARG A 37 10.06 -11.66 -0.40
CA ARG A 37 8.79 -11.33 0.23
C ARG A 37 8.59 -12.09 1.53
N SER A 38 8.92 -13.39 1.59
CA SER A 38 8.75 -14.20 2.80
C SER A 38 9.58 -13.68 3.98
N VAL A 39 10.85 -13.33 3.76
CA VAL A 39 11.71 -12.71 4.79
C VAL A 39 11.13 -11.36 5.26
N ASN A 40 10.61 -10.55 4.34
CA ASN A 40 9.96 -9.30 4.72
C ASN A 40 8.68 -9.54 5.54
N ARG A 41 7.85 -10.52 5.15
CA ARG A 41 6.63 -10.91 5.87
C ARG A 41 6.93 -11.32 7.31
N GLU A 42 8.03 -12.05 7.54
CA GLU A 42 8.46 -12.43 8.90
C GLU A 42 8.87 -11.21 9.74
N ALA A 43 9.69 -10.30 9.18
CA ALA A 43 10.10 -9.07 9.87
C ALA A 43 8.89 -8.18 10.23
N VAL A 44 7.93 -8.05 9.32
CA VAL A 44 6.69 -7.30 9.55
C VAL A 44 5.81 -8.00 10.60
N ALA A 45 5.70 -9.33 10.57
CA ALA A 45 4.92 -10.09 11.54
C ALA A 45 5.46 -9.94 12.97
N LEU A 46 6.78 -9.83 13.13
CA LEU A 46 7.41 -9.52 14.41
C LEU A 46 7.08 -8.09 14.87
N ALA A 47 7.19 -7.12 13.97
CA ALA A 47 6.96 -5.71 14.28
C ALA A 47 5.50 -5.39 14.62
N LEU A 48 4.55 -6.13 14.04
CA LEU A 48 3.12 -5.89 14.22
C LEU A 48 2.50 -6.66 15.38
N ALA A 49 3.24 -7.55 16.05
CA ALA A 49 2.70 -8.35 17.15
C ALA A 49 2.00 -7.48 18.23
N PRO A 50 0.84 -7.90 18.76
CA PRO A 50 0.13 -9.16 18.50
C PRO A 50 -0.73 -9.16 17.23
N ASN A 51 -0.77 -8.06 16.49
CA ASN A 51 -1.53 -7.93 15.25
C ASN A 51 -0.82 -8.60 14.07
N ARG A 52 -1.57 -8.80 12.98
CA ARG A 52 -1.09 -9.41 11.75
C ARG A 52 -1.58 -8.62 10.54
N LEU A 53 -0.75 -8.59 9.50
CA LEU A 53 -1.10 -8.06 8.19
C LEU A 53 -0.72 -9.10 7.14
N HIS A 54 -1.55 -9.24 6.12
CA HIS A 54 -1.31 -10.13 4.99
C HIS A 54 -1.36 -9.33 3.68
N VAL A 55 -0.47 -9.65 2.75
CA VAL A 55 -0.44 -9.07 1.41
C VAL A 55 -0.41 -10.22 0.42
N ASP A 56 -1.52 -10.37 -0.31
CA ASP A 56 -1.68 -11.33 -1.39
C ASP A 56 -1.14 -10.74 -2.70
N CYS A 57 -0.23 -11.46 -3.34
CA CYS A 57 0.26 -11.13 -4.67
C CYS A 57 -0.36 -12.07 -5.72
N ALA A 58 -0.67 -11.53 -6.90
CA ALA A 58 -1.12 -12.36 -8.01
C ALA A 58 -0.02 -13.37 -8.39
N GLY A 59 -0.33 -14.67 -8.32
CA GLY A 59 0.65 -15.73 -8.54
C GLY A 59 1.38 -16.20 -7.28
N ASP A 60 0.97 -15.80 -6.06
CA ASP A 60 1.36 -16.47 -4.80
C ASP A 60 0.71 -17.87 -4.67
N GLN A 61 0.52 -18.59 -5.80
CA GLN A 61 0.06 -19.99 -5.90
C GLN A 61 1.07 -20.81 -6.70
#